data_AF-A0A836VVN2-F1
#
_entry.id   AF-A0A836VVN2-F1
#
_cell.length_a   1.000
_cell.length_b   1.000
_cell.length_c   1.000
_cell.angle_alpha   90.00
_cell.angle_beta   90.00
_cell.angle_gamma   90.00
#
_symmetry.space_group_name_H-M   'P 1'
#
loop_
_entity.id
_entity.type
_entity.pdbx_description
1 polymer ?
#
loop_
_entity_poly.entity_id
_entity_poly.type
_entity_poly.pdbx_seq_one_letter_code
_entity_poly.pdbx_strand_id
1 'polypeptide(L)'
;FLMIFMSSVGIYHFEHQAQPEQFRSVFHSLWWAVVTLTSVGYGDVYPVTTGGRVFTGLLLPIGLGVITVPSGLIAYGLTQAHRNDSDHRHGHARAPQPQTAELSLRSGLPPGSDAEPPVWAPVACAFDPVRTPRF
;
A
#
# COMPACT_ATOMS: atom_id res chain seq x y z
N PHE A 1 -21.59 -3.77 -7.26
CA PHE A 1 -22.72 -4.51 -7.86
C PHE A 1 -23.39 -3.75 -9.00
N LEU A 2 -23.87 -2.51 -8.77
CA LEU A 2 -24.50 -1.68 -9.82
C LEU A 2 -23.67 -1.57 -11.11
N MET A 3 -22.35 -1.37 -10.99
CA MET A 3 -21.47 -1.28 -12.15
C MET A 3 -21.47 -2.55 -13.02
N ILE A 4 -21.47 -3.73 -12.39
CA ILE A 4 -21.49 -5.03 -13.10
C ILE A 4 -22.81 -5.17 -13.88
N PHE A 5 -23.93 -4.80 -13.24
CA PHE A 5 -25.24 -4.84 -13.89
C PHE A 5 -25.33 -3.86 -15.06
N MET A 6 -24.87 -2.61 -14.91
CA MET A 6 -24.81 -1.63 -15.99
C MET A 6 -23.92 -2.08 -17.15
N SER A 7 -22.75 -2.66 -16.84
CA SER A 7 -21.86 -3.25 -17.84
C SER A 7 -22.54 -4.37 -18.63
N SER A 8 -23.26 -5.24 -17.94
CA SER A 8 -23.95 -6.38 -18.54
C SER A 8 -25.06 -5.93 -19.51
N VAL A 9 -25.89 -4.96 -19.11
CA VAL A 9 -26.92 -4.39 -19.98
C VAL A 9 -26.29 -3.65 -21.17
N GLY A 10 -25.24 -2.87 -20.93
CA GLY A 10 -24.54 -2.12 -21.98
C GLY A 10 -23.91 -3.03 -23.04
N ILE A 11 -23.17 -4.06 -22.62
CA ILE A 11 -22.53 -4.97 -23.57
C ILE A 11 -23.55 -5.81 -24.34
N TYR A 12 -24.63 -6.24 -23.68
CA TYR A 12 -25.74 -6.94 -24.33
C TYR A 12 -26.34 -6.08 -25.45
N HIS A 13 -26.55 -4.79 -25.21
CA HIS A 13 -27.09 -3.90 -26.23
C HIS A 13 -26.21 -3.81 -27.50
N PHE A 14 -24.89 -3.79 -27.34
CA PHE A 14 -23.96 -3.69 -28.48
C PHE A 14 -23.67 -5.04 -29.16
N GLU A 15 -23.59 -6.12 -28.40
CA GLU A 15 -23.09 -7.41 -28.89
C GLU A 15 -24.17 -8.44 -29.18
N HIS A 16 -25.39 -8.29 -28.64
CA HIS A 16 -26.45 -9.29 -28.83
C HIS A 16 -26.79 -9.54 -30.31
N GLN A 17 -26.78 -8.49 -31.13
CA GLN A 17 -27.06 -8.63 -32.57
C GLN A 17 -25.94 -9.33 -33.33
N ALA A 18 -24.68 -9.11 -32.93
CA ALA A 18 -23.51 -9.68 -33.60
C ALA A 18 -23.21 -11.10 -33.11
N GLN A 19 -23.46 -11.38 -31.84
CA GLN A 19 -23.11 -12.62 -31.15
C GLN A 19 -24.28 -13.10 -30.26
N PRO A 20 -25.43 -13.45 -30.86
CA PRO A 20 -26.63 -13.84 -30.10
C PRO A 20 -26.40 -15.09 -29.26
N GLU A 21 -25.50 -15.98 -29.67
CA GLU A 21 -25.14 -17.20 -28.97
C GLU A 21 -24.34 -16.96 -27.69
N GLN A 22 -23.45 -15.96 -27.66
CA GLN A 22 -22.63 -15.65 -26.49
C GLN A 22 -23.34 -14.65 -25.58
N PHE A 23 -24.00 -13.64 -26.15
CA PHE A 23 -24.75 -12.62 -25.42
C PHE A 23 -26.25 -12.89 -25.51
N ARG A 24 -26.71 -14.09 -25.17
CA ARG A 24 -28.14 -14.50 -25.27
C ARG A 24 -29.07 -13.69 -24.38
N SER A 25 -28.60 -13.33 -23.20
CA SER A 25 -29.36 -12.60 -22.19
C SER A 25 -28.46 -11.72 -21.35
N VAL A 26 -29.06 -10.79 -20.61
CA VAL A 26 -28.35 -9.95 -19.63
C VAL A 26 -27.67 -10.82 -18.57
N PHE A 27 -28.26 -11.94 -18.15
CA PHE A 27 -27.61 -12.84 -17.19
C PHE A 27 -26.36 -13.53 -17.77
N HIS A 28 -26.38 -13.89 -19.05
CA HIS A 28 -25.19 -14.42 -19.72
C HIS A 28 -24.08 -13.35 -19.83
N SER A 29 -24.49 -12.12 -20.13
CA SER A 29 -23.60 -10.96 -20.20
C SER A 29 -23.03 -10.55 -18.83
N LEU A 30 -23.68 -10.96 -17.74
CA LEU A 30 -23.22 -10.75 -16.37
C LEU A 30 -21.93 -11.53 -16.10
N TRP A 31 -21.82 -12.77 -16.62
CA TRP A 31 -20.60 -13.56 -16.52
C TRP A 31 -19.42 -12.83 -17.13
N TRP A 32 -19.58 -12.36 -18.38
CA TRP A 32 -18.57 -11.56 -19.06
C TRP A 32 -18.20 -10.30 -18.26
N ALA A 33 -19.21 -9.57 -17.74
CA ALA A 33 -18.98 -8.36 -16.96
C ALA A 33 -18.17 -8.64 -15.67
N VAL A 34 -18.49 -9.73 -14.96
CA VAL A 34 -17.75 -10.14 -13.74
C VAL A 34 -16.30 -10.48 -14.08
N VAL A 35 -16.08 -11.36 -15.06
CA VAL A 35 -14.74 -11.83 -15.46
C VAL A 35 -13.88 -10.67 -15.99
N THR A 36 -14.48 -9.74 -16.73
CA THR A 36 -13.78 -8.59 -17.31
C THR A 36 -13.45 -7.53 -16.25
N LEU A 37 -14.41 -7.16 -15.41
CA LEU A 37 -14.21 -6.14 -14.36
C LEU A 37 -13.30 -6.63 -13.23
N THR A 38 -13.22 -7.94 -13.01
CA THR A 38 -12.24 -8.54 -12.07
C THR A 38 -10.88 -8.78 -12.71
N SER A 39 -10.68 -8.38 -13.97
CA SER A 39 -9.43 -8.57 -14.75
C SER A 39 -9.01 -10.04 -14.94
N VAL A 40 -9.91 -11.01 -14.74
CA VAL A 40 -9.64 -12.43 -14.98
C VAL A 40 -9.51 -12.69 -16.49
N GLY A 41 -10.49 -12.22 -17.27
CA GLY A 41 -10.43 -12.23 -18.74
C GLY A 41 -10.18 -13.60 -19.39
N TYR A 42 -11.04 -14.60 -19.13
CA TYR A 42 -10.89 -15.95 -19.72
C TYR A 42 -10.81 -15.96 -21.26
N GLY A 43 -11.43 -14.99 -21.93
CA GLY A 43 -11.43 -14.89 -23.39
C GLY A 43 -12.42 -15.82 -24.09
N ASP A 44 -13.29 -16.49 -23.33
CA ASP A 44 -14.41 -17.30 -23.82
C ASP A 44 -15.47 -16.45 -24.52
N VAL A 45 -15.71 -15.24 -23.99
CA VAL A 45 -16.64 -14.26 -24.54
C VAL A 45 -15.95 -12.90 -24.58
N TYR A 46 -16.08 -12.18 -25.69
CA TYR A 46 -15.50 -10.84 -25.84
C TYR A 46 -16.24 -10.01 -26.90
N PRO A 47 -16.22 -8.67 -26.79
CA PRO A 47 -16.87 -7.81 -27.77
C PRO A 47 -16.15 -7.83 -29.12
N VAL A 48 -16.89 -8.13 -30.18
CA VAL A 48 -16.39 -8.10 -31.56
C VAL A 48 -16.80 -6.82 -32.28
N THR A 49 -17.88 -6.16 -31.84
CA THR A 49 -18.36 -4.93 -32.46
C THR A 49 -17.48 -3.74 -32.09
N THR A 50 -17.38 -2.78 -33.00
CA THR A 50 -16.67 -1.52 -32.72
C THR A 50 -17.29 -0.79 -31.53
N GLY A 51 -18.63 -0.78 -31.42
CA GLY A 51 -19.34 -0.17 -30.29
C GLY A 51 -19.02 -0.84 -28.96
N GLY A 52 -19.08 -2.16 -28.90
CA GLY A 52 -18.74 -2.94 -27.70
C GLY A 52 -17.28 -2.77 -27.26
N ARG A 53 -16.35 -2.66 -28.21
CA ARG A 53 -14.93 -2.41 -27.93
C ARG A 53 -14.68 -1.03 -27.34
N VAL A 54 -15.28 0.02 -27.92
CA VAL A 54 -15.18 1.39 -27.38
C VAL A 54 -15.82 1.48 -26.01
N PHE A 55 -17.01 0.89 -25.84
CA PHE A 55 -17.69 0.82 -24.55
C PHE A 55 -16.83 0.14 -23.49
N THR A 56 -16.26 -1.03 -23.80
CA THR A 56 -15.40 -1.79 -22.88
C THR A 56 -14.12 -1.02 -22.56
N GLY A 57 -13.53 -0.35 -23.55
CA GLY A 57 -12.35 0.49 -23.35
C GLY A 57 -12.57 1.65 -22.37
N LEU A 58 -13.77 2.27 -22.38
CA LEU A 58 -14.14 3.30 -21.41
C LEU A 58 -14.54 2.71 -20.06
N LEU A 59 -15.16 1.53 -20.05
CA LEU A 59 -15.63 0.85 -18.85
C LEU A 59 -14.46 0.39 -17.94
N LEU A 60 -13.36 -0.10 -18.53
CA LEU A 60 -12.21 -0.63 -17.80
C LEU A 60 -11.58 0.38 -16.81
N PRO A 61 -11.15 1.59 -17.22
CA PRO A 61 -10.57 2.56 -16.28
C PRO A 61 -11.56 2.98 -15.18
N ILE A 62 -12.86 3.06 -15.50
CA ILE A 62 -13.90 3.35 -14.51
C ILE A 62 -14.00 2.21 -13.49
N GLY A 63 -13.93 0.95 -13.94
CA GLY A 63 -13.99 -0.23 -13.07
C GLY A 63 -12.81 -0.35 -12.13
N LEU A 64 -11.61 -0.13 -12.66
CA LEU A 64 -10.39 -0.06 -11.86
C LEU A 64 -10.49 1.04 -10.79
N GLY A 65 -11.04 2.21 -11.14
CA GLY A 65 -11.27 3.31 -10.20
C GLY A 65 -12.16 2.90 -9.02
N VAL A 66 -13.25 2.17 -9.28
CA VAL A 66 -14.18 1.71 -8.23
C VAL A 66 -13.53 0.71 -7.28
N ILE A 67 -12.70 -0.20 -7.77
CA ILE A 67 -12.00 -1.20 -6.95
C ILE A 67 -10.86 -0.54 -6.14
N THR A 68 -10.22 0.49 -6.70
CA THR A 68 -9.09 1.18 -6.06
C THR A 68 -9.47 1.85 -4.73
N VAL A 69 -10.67 2.41 -4.62
CA VAL A 69 -11.13 3.14 -3.42
C VAL A 69 -11.16 2.26 -2.15
N PRO A 70 -11.89 1.13 -2.10
CA PRO A 70 -11.91 0.29 -0.92
C PRO A 70 -10.55 -0.35 -0.63
N SER A 71 -9.80 -0.76 -1.66
CA SER A 71 -8.43 -1.28 -1.48
C SER A 71 -7.50 -0.26 -0.84
N GLY A 72 -7.57 1.00 -1.28
CA GLY A 72 -6.79 2.11 -0.70
C GLY A 72 -7.17 2.39 0.75
N LEU A 73 -8.46 2.31 1.09
CA LEU A 73 -8.92 2.48 2.48
C LEU A 73 -8.39 1.39 3.41
N ILE A 74 -8.39 0.14 2.96
CA ILE A 74 -7.84 -0.99 3.72
C ILE A 74 -6.34 -0.82 3.90
N ALA A 75 -5.61 -0.48 2.82
CA ALA A 75 -4.17 -0.26 2.87
C ALA A 75 -3.80 0.90 3.82
N TYR A 76 -4.58 1.97 3.83
CA TYR A 76 -4.44 3.09 4.76
C TYR A 76 -4.58 2.62 6.21
N GLY A 77 -5.63 1.85 6.53
CA GLY A 77 -5.86 1.32 7.88
C GLY A 77 -4.73 0.41 8.35
N LEU A 78 -4.24 -0.48 7.48
CA LEU A 78 -3.10 -1.35 7.79
C LEU A 78 -1.82 -0.55 8.04
N THR A 79 -1.54 0.44 7.19
CA THR A 79 -0.37 1.31 7.34
C THR A 79 -0.41 2.08 8.67
N GLN A 80 -1.57 2.57 9.07
CA GLN A 80 -1.75 3.26 10.35
C GLN A 80 -1.53 2.31 11.53
N ALA A 81 -2.07 1.08 11.47
CA ALA A 81 -1.86 0.07 12.51
C ALA A 81 -0.37 -0.27 12.69
N HIS A 82 0.38 -0.43 11.59
CA HIS A 82 1.83 -0.68 11.64
C HIS A 82 2.63 0.52 12.19
N ARG A 83 2.22 1.76 11.87
CA ARG A 83 2.84 2.96 12.42
C ARG A 83 2.65 3.05 13.94
N ASN A 84 1.43 2.79 14.42
CA ASN A 84 1.11 2.85 15.84
C ASN A 84 1.94 1.84 16.66
N ASP A 85 2.13 0.60 16.19
CA ASP A 85 2.94 -0.40 16.90
C ASP A 85 4.43 0.00 16.97
N SER A 86 4.91 0.66 15.91
CA SER A 86 6.28 1.19 15.85
C SER A 86 6.49 2.32 16.85
N ASP A 87 5.57 3.28 16.93
CA ASP A 87 5.68 4.42 17.86
C ASP A 87 5.67 3.98 19.33
N HIS A 88 4.86 2.97 19.69
CA HIS A 88 4.85 2.43 21.07
C HIS A 88 6.19 1.79 21.46
N ARG A 89 6.87 1.10 20.53
CA ARG A 89 8.20 0.53 20.80
C ARG A 89 9.27 1.61 20.97
N HIS A 90 9.22 2.68 20.16
CA HIS A 90 10.19 3.77 20.25
C HIS A 90 9.92 4.70 21.44
N GLY A 91 8.66 4.86 21.87
CA GLY A 91 8.30 5.62 23.07
C GLY A 91 8.87 5.02 24.36
N HIS A 92 8.90 3.68 24.46
CA HIS A 92 9.54 3.01 25.60
C HIS A 92 11.06 3.07 25.60
N ALA A 93 11.70 3.14 24.43
CA ALA A 93 13.16 3.32 24.33
C ALA A 93 13.63 4.75 24.63
N ARG A 94 12.72 5.73 24.66
CA ARG A 94 13.04 7.17 24.75
C ARG A 94 12.60 7.85 26.03
N ALA A 95 12.03 7.13 27.00
CA ALA A 95 11.84 7.68 28.34
C ALA A 95 13.21 8.11 28.87
N PRO A 96 13.44 9.39 29.22
CA PRO A 96 14.69 9.82 29.84
C PRO A 96 14.94 8.93 31.05
N GLN A 97 16.00 8.13 31.00
CA GLN A 97 16.35 7.25 32.09
C GLN A 97 16.55 8.13 33.33
N PRO A 98 15.93 7.84 34.49
CA PRO A 98 16.09 8.65 35.70
C PRO A 98 17.57 8.81 36.11
N GLN A 99 18.46 7.95 35.60
CA GLN A 99 19.90 8.06 35.75
C GLN A 99 20.51 9.30 35.07
N THR A 100 19.97 9.81 33.96
CA THR A 100 20.54 11.00 33.28
C THR A 100 20.28 12.28 34.08
N ALA A 101 19.16 12.34 34.80
CA ALA A 101 18.83 13.42 35.73
C ALA A 101 19.66 13.34 37.03
N GLU A 102 19.91 12.13 37.55
CA GLU A 102 20.80 11.92 38.69
C GLU A 102 22.27 12.20 38.34
N LEU A 103 22.73 11.88 37.13
CA LEU A 103 24.12 12.11 36.71
C LEU A 103 24.44 13.61 36.55
N SER A 104 23.47 14.41 36.11
CA SER A 104 23.60 15.88 36.04
C SER A 104 23.55 16.53 37.43
N LEU A 105 22.69 16.05 38.33
CA LEU A 105 22.65 16.48 39.74
C LEU A 105 23.92 16.11 40.51
N ARG A 106 24.49 14.92 40.28
CA ARG A 106 25.73 14.47 40.94
C ARG A 106 27.00 15.10 40.37
N SER A 107 27.00 15.51 39.10
CA SER A 107 28.18 16.11 38.45
C SER A 107 28.30 17.62 38.66
N GLY A 108 27.28 18.29 39.21
CA GLY A 108 27.35 19.71 39.59
C GLY A 108 27.66 20.67 38.43
N LEU A 109 27.45 20.24 37.18
CA LEU A 109 27.78 21.03 36.00
C LEU A 109 26.64 22.04 35.72
N PRO A 110 26.94 23.35 35.57
CA PRO A 110 25.90 24.34 35.28
C PRO A 110 25.21 24.04 33.94
N PRO A 111 23.91 24.32 33.80
CA PRO A 111 23.18 24.04 32.56
C PRO A 111 23.64 25.03 31.48
N GLY A 112 24.18 24.51 30.37
CA GLY A 112 24.54 25.31 29.19
C GLY A 112 26.02 25.32 28.77
N SER A 113 26.84 24.35 29.21
CA SER A 113 28.12 24.10 28.54
C SER A 113 27.95 23.03 27.47
N ASP A 114 27.42 23.45 26.32
CA ASP A 114 27.32 22.63 25.12
C ASP A 114 28.73 22.44 24.53
N ALA A 115 29.57 21.65 25.19
CA ALA A 115 30.77 21.12 24.55
C ALA A 115 30.31 19.88 23.77
N GLU A 116 29.87 20.08 22.53
CA GLU A 116 29.78 18.97 21.58
C GLU A 116 31.12 18.23 21.59
N PRO A 117 31.14 16.90 21.77
CA PRO A 117 32.37 16.14 21.64
C PRO A 117 32.88 16.30 20.20
N PRO A 118 34.18 16.57 20.00
CA PRO A 118 34.68 16.75 18.65
C PRO A 118 34.53 15.46 17.84
N VAL A 119 34.18 15.61 16.56
CA VAL A 119 33.76 14.56 15.60
C VAL A 119 34.73 13.36 15.49
N TRP A 120 35.94 13.47 16.01
CA TRP A 120 36.97 12.42 15.98
C TRP A 120 36.89 11.40 17.12
N ALA A 121 36.07 11.61 18.16
CA ALA A 121 35.98 10.74 19.34
C ALA A 121 35.71 9.24 19.02
N PRO A 122 34.83 8.85 18.09
CA PRO A 122 34.61 7.42 17.78
C PRO A 122 35.81 6.75 17.07
N VAL A 123 36.73 7.52 16.46
CA VAL A 123 37.91 6.97 15.79
C VAL A 123 38.97 6.51 16.81
N ALA A 124 39.04 7.14 17.97
CA ALA A 124 40.04 6.82 19.00
C ALA A 124 39.80 5.45 19.67
N CYS A 125 38.54 5.02 19.83
CA CYS A 125 38.23 3.70 20.41
C CYS A 125 38.60 2.52 19.49
N ALA A 126 38.78 2.73 18.18
CA ALA A 126 39.16 1.67 17.25
C ALA A 126 40.67 1.38 17.24
N PHE A 127 41.48 2.24 17.86
CA PHE A 127 42.95 2.13 17.89
C PHE A 127 43.43 1.97 19.33
N ASP A 128 42.93 0.93 20.01
CA ASP A 128 43.48 0.44 21.29
C ASP A 128 44.56 -0.61 20.99
N PRO A 129 45.87 -0.27 21.05
CA PRO A 129 46.95 -1.22 20.79
C PRO A 129 47.10 -2.29 21.88
N VAL A 130 46.30 -2.25 22.95
CA VAL A 130 46.35 -3.20 24.07
C VAL A 130 45.38 -4.37 23.85
N ARG A 131 44.52 -4.32 22.84
CA ARG A 131 43.51 -5.37 22.54
C ARG A 131 43.74 -6.10 21.22
N THR A 132 44.99 -6.39 20.85
CA THR A 132 45.31 -7.40 19.82
C THR A 132 45.41 -8.80 20.44
N PRO A 133 44.72 -9.82 19.92
CA PRO A 133 44.85 -11.19 20.42
C PRO A 133 46.25 -11.73 20.08
N ARG A 134 46.98 -12.20 21.09
CA ARG A 134 48.19 -13.02 20.85
C ARG A 134 47.74 -14.43 20.46
N PHE A 135 48.19 -14.89 19.29
CA PHE A 135 48.44 -16.31 19.05
C PHE A 135 49.83 -16.67 19.59
#